data_AF-A0A836JZ29-F1
#
_entry.id   AF-A0A836JZ29-F1
#
_cell.length_a   1.000
_cell.length_b   1.000
_cell.length_c   1.000
_cell.angle_alpha   90.00
_cell.angle_beta   90.00
_cell.angle_gamma   90.00
#
_symmetry.space_group_name_H-M   'P 1'
#
loop_
_entity.id
_entity.type
_entity.pdbx_description
1 polymer ?
#
loop_
_entity_poly.entity_id
_entity_poly.type
_entity_poly.pdbx_seq_one_letter_code
_entity_poly.pdbx_strand_id
1 'polypeptide(L)'
;MYTQFLQANLLTTIGTLGLLIALMTTPDNGKNQKLRLSYLLGFAFLSGLGLGPLLELVVSIDPSIVMTALIGTTVVFVSFSISALLAARGRWLFLGGTLMSMLNAMFLFSFINLFLRSTFLYQAHLYVGLFVICGFVIYDTQLIIEKYHIGSRDFIMHSLDLFIDFVGVFRHLLVILTQKVNSL
;
A
#
# COMPACT_ATOMS: atom_id res chain seq x y z
N MET A 1 27.18 -9.79 0.61
CA MET A 1 26.27 -8.67 0.92
C MET A 1 24.94 -8.80 0.16
N TYR A 2 24.94 -8.85 -1.18
CA TYR A 2 23.72 -9.01 -2.00
C TYR A 2 22.89 -10.28 -1.71
N THR A 3 23.55 -11.42 -1.42
CA THR A 3 22.86 -12.68 -1.08
C THR A 3 22.08 -12.61 0.24
N GLN A 4 22.62 -11.95 1.26
CA GLN A 4 21.93 -11.76 2.53
C GLN A 4 20.75 -10.77 2.41
N PHE A 5 20.90 -9.75 1.57
CA PHE A 5 19.85 -8.77 1.31
C PHE A 5 18.67 -9.37 0.54
N LEU A 6 18.94 -10.21 -0.46
CA LEU A 6 17.92 -10.97 -1.18
C LEU A 6 17.23 -11.99 -0.27
N GLN A 7 17.99 -12.70 0.57
CA GLN A 7 17.43 -13.65 1.53
C GLN A 7 16.57 -12.96 2.60
N ALA A 8 16.98 -11.78 3.11
CA ALA A 8 16.21 -11.01 4.07
C ALA A 8 14.90 -10.49 3.48
N ASN A 9 14.92 -9.99 2.23
CA ASN A 9 13.70 -9.60 1.52
C ASN A 9 12.76 -10.78 1.28
N LEU A 10 13.30 -11.92 0.87
CA LEU A 10 12.47 -13.10 0.58
C LEU A 10 11.84 -13.64 1.88
N LEU A 11 12.60 -13.63 2.97
CA LEU A 11 12.13 -14.04 4.29
C LEU A 11 11.03 -13.13 4.84
N THR A 12 11.23 -11.81 4.77
CA THR A 12 10.22 -10.83 5.18
C THR A 12 8.96 -10.95 4.32
N THR A 13 9.10 -11.15 3.01
CA THR A 13 7.96 -11.34 2.11
C THR A 13 7.17 -12.61 2.46
N ILE A 14 7.83 -13.75 2.62
CA ILE A 14 7.16 -15.00 3.03
C ILE A 14 6.49 -14.84 4.39
N GLY A 15 7.16 -14.17 5.34
CA GLY A 15 6.61 -13.91 6.67
C GLY A 15 5.36 -13.01 6.62
N THR A 16 5.38 -11.92 5.83
CA THR A 16 4.19 -11.06 5.65
C THR A 16 3.02 -11.81 5.04
N LEU A 17 3.26 -12.62 4.00
CA LEU A 17 2.23 -13.44 3.37
C LEU A 17 1.65 -14.47 4.33
N GLY A 18 2.51 -15.14 5.11
CA GLY A 18 2.09 -16.10 6.13
C GLY A 18 1.20 -15.47 7.20
N LEU A 19 1.56 -14.27 7.68
CA LEU A 19 0.75 -13.53 8.66
C LEU A 19 -0.56 -13.02 8.07
N LEU A 20 -0.58 -12.60 6.81
CA LEU A 20 -1.80 -12.17 6.12
C LEU A 20 -2.78 -13.34 5.94
N ILE A 21 -2.28 -14.51 5.50
CA ILE A 21 -3.09 -15.74 5.39
C ILE A 21 -3.59 -16.19 6.77
N ALA A 22 -2.73 -16.14 7.80
CA ALA A 22 -3.11 -16.47 9.17
C ALA A 22 -4.22 -15.54 9.70
N LEU A 23 -4.14 -14.24 9.37
CA LEU A 23 -5.16 -13.27 9.74
C LEU A 23 -6.48 -13.55 9.02
N MET A 24 -6.45 -13.83 7.72
CA MET A 24 -7.66 -14.12 6.93
C MET A 24 -8.34 -15.44 7.30
N THR A 25 -7.57 -16.44 7.72
CA THR A 25 -8.09 -17.75 8.12
C THR A 25 -8.59 -17.78 9.57
N THR A 26 -8.23 -16.80 10.39
CA THR A 26 -8.67 -16.74 11.79
C THR A 26 -10.02 -16.01 11.89
N PRO A 27 -11.13 -16.72 12.23
CA PRO A 27 -12.45 -16.10 12.29
C PRO A 27 -12.56 -15.08 13.43
N ASP A 28 -13.37 -14.04 13.19
CA ASP A 28 -13.64 -12.99 14.16
C ASP A 28 -14.67 -13.43 15.22
N ASN A 29 -14.19 -14.12 16.25
CA ASN A 29 -15.03 -14.62 17.35
C ASN A 29 -14.90 -13.79 18.65
N GLY A 30 -14.31 -12.59 18.60
CA GLY A 30 -14.06 -11.71 19.76
C GLY A 30 -12.99 -12.21 20.74
N LYS A 31 -12.90 -13.53 21.00
CA LYS A 31 -11.86 -14.15 21.84
C LYS A 31 -10.48 -14.13 21.18
N ASN A 32 -10.43 -14.20 19.85
CA ASN A 32 -9.19 -14.24 19.07
C ASN A 32 -8.67 -12.84 18.72
N GLN A 33 -9.31 -11.77 19.21
CA GLN A 33 -8.98 -10.39 18.86
C GLN A 33 -7.53 -10.03 19.19
N LYS A 34 -7.00 -10.44 20.36
CA LYS A 34 -5.61 -10.19 20.73
C LYS A 34 -4.61 -10.88 19.81
N LEU A 35 -4.94 -12.11 19.39
CA LEU A 35 -4.11 -12.91 18.49
C LEU A 35 -4.12 -12.33 17.07
N ARG A 36 -5.28 -11.91 16.56
CA ARG A 36 -5.41 -11.22 15.27
C ARG A 36 -4.68 -9.86 15.27
N LEU A 37 -4.74 -9.12 16.38
CA LEU A 37 -3.97 -7.89 16.54
C LEU A 37 -2.46 -8.17 16.53
N SER A 38 -2.02 -9.25 17.18
CA SER A 38 -0.61 -9.69 17.10
C SER A 38 -0.18 -10.01 15.66
N TYR A 39 -1.04 -10.64 14.86
CA TYR A 39 -0.75 -10.89 13.44
C TYR A 39 -0.68 -9.59 12.63
N LEU A 40 -1.56 -8.62 12.89
CA LEU A 40 -1.50 -7.30 12.25
C LEU A 40 -0.20 -6.56 12.62
N LEU A 41 0.20 -6.56 13.89
CA LEU A 41 1.47 -5.94 14.31
C LEU A 41 2.68 -6.63 13.69
N GLY A 42 2.68 -7.96 13.66
CA GLY A 42 3.72 -8.74 12.98
C GLY A 42 3.77 -8.44 11.48
N PHE A 43 2.60 -8.32 10.83
CA PHE A 43 2.50 -7.95 9.42
C PHE A 43 3.08 -6.56 9.17
N ALA A 44 2.69 -5.56 9.97
CA ALA A 44 3.19 -4.20 9.85
C ALA A 44 4.71 -4.12 10.08
N PHE A 45 5.22 -4.84 11.08
CA PHE A 45 6.65 -4.91 11.36
C PHE A 45 7.45 -5.53 10.21
N LEU A 46 7.01 -6.70 9.72
CA LEU A 46 7.68 -7.37 8.60
C LEU A 46 7.55 -6.58 7.29
N SER A 47 6.43 -5.91 7.06
CA SER A 47 6.23 -5.01 5.93
C SER A 47 7.21 -3.84 5.98
N GLY A 48 7.40 -3.23 7.15
CA GLY A 48 8.40 -2.20 7.39
C GLY A 48 9.84 -2.68 7.14
N LEU A 49 10.19 -3.88 7.60
CA LEU A 49 11.49 -4.49 7.31
C LEU A 49 11.71 -4.73 5.81
N GLY A 50 10.66 -5.13 5.08
CA GLY A 50 10.71 -5.31 3.62
C GLY A 50 10.94 -4.00 2.85
N LEU A 51 10.62 -2.84 3.44
CA LEU A 51 10.93 -1.53 2.86
C LEU A 51 12.39 -1.10 3.12
N GLY A 52 13.09 -1.72 4.08
CA GLY A 52 14.46 -1.36 4.48
C GLY A 52 15.43 -1.18 3.30
N PRO A 53 15.51 -2.15 2.38
CA PRO A 53 16.23 -2.05 1.11
C PRO A 53 16.02 -0.78 0.29
N LEU A 54 14.75 -0.41 0.13
CA LEU A 54 14.37 0.76 -0.63
C LEU A 54 14.75 2.01 0.15
N LEU A 55 14.54 2.03 1.47
CA LEU A 55 14.94 3.13 2.33
C LEU A 55 16.45 3.34 2.36
N GLU A 56 17.26 2.28 2.39
CA GLU A 56 18.73 2.37 2.36
C GLU A 56 19.21 3.04 1.06
N LEU A 57 18.61 2.67 -0.08
CA LEU A 57 18.86 3.32 -1.37
C LEU A 57 18.48 4.81 -1.32
N VAL A 58 17.30 5.15 -0.80
CA VAL A 58 16.84 6.56 -0.72
C VAL A 58 17.73 7.38 0.20
N VAL A 59 18.08 6.85 1.37
CA VAL A 59 18.96 7.50 2.36
C VAL A 59 20.36 7.74 1.80
N SER A 60 20.87 6.84 0.95
CA SER A 60 22.16 7.03 0.27
C SER A 60 22.16 8.19 -0.73
N ILE A 61 20.99 8.57 -1.24
CA ILE A 61 20.81 9.69 -2.18
C ILE A 61 20.53 10.97 -1.39
N ASP A 62 19.43 11.00 -0.63
CA ASP A 62 19.09 12.10 0.26
C ASP A 62 18.15 11.60 1.39
N PRO A 63 18.58 11.66 2.66
CA PRO A 63 17.78 11.22 3.79
C PRO A 63 16.51 12.06 4.02
N SER A 64 16.49 13.32 3.56
CA SER A 64 15.35 14.23 3.74
C SER A 64 14.10 13.77 2.96
N ILE A 65 14.30 12.97 1.90
CA ILE A 65 13.23 12.41 1.07
C ILE A 65 12.32 11.51 1.92
N VAL A 66 12.87 10.75 2.86
CA VAL A 66 12.07 9.80 3.67
C VAL A 66 11.03 10.54 4.49
N MET A 67 11.44 11.62 5.17
CA MET A 67 10.53 12.45 5.96
C MET A 67 9.51 13.17 5.08
N THR A 68 9.95 13.70 3.94
CA THR A 68 9.07 14.38 2.99
C THR A 68 8.01 13.44 2.42
N ALA A 69 8.39 12.21 2.06
CA ALA A 69 7.48 11.18 1.57
C ALA A 69 6.47 10.77 2.65
N LEU A 70 6.90 10.66 3.91
CA LEU A 70 6.02 10.29 5.03
C LEU A 70 4.96 11.37 5.30
N ILE A 71 5.38 12.64 5.34
CA ILE A 71 4.47 13.78 5.52
C ILE A 71 3.51 13.86 4.32
N GLY A 72 4.03 13.76 3.10
CA GLY A 72 3.23 13.76 1.88
C GLY A 72 2.19 12.64 1.87
N THR A 73 2.57 11.43 2.27
CA THR A 73 1.67 10.27 2.39
C THR A 73 0.57 10.54 3.40
N THR A 74 0.92 11.06 4.57
CA THR A 74 -0.06 11.37 5.62
C THR A 74 -1.06 12.41 5.15
N VAL A 75 -0.60 13.47 4.48
CA VAL A 75 -1.48 14.51 3.93
C VAL A 75 -2.41 13.95 2.86
N VAL A 76 -1.86 13.18 1.89
CA VAL A 76 -2.65 12.52 0.84
C VAL A 76 -3.68 11.60 1.46
N PHE A 77 -3.26 10.66 2.29
CA PHE A 77 -4.12 9.67 2.92
C PHE A 77 -5.26 10.33 3.73
N VAL A 78 -4.93 11.28 4.62
CA VAL A 78 -5.93 11.98 5.43
C VAL A 78 -6.90 12.77 4.54
N SER A 79 -6.41 13.48 3.53
CA SER A 79 -7.27 14.28 2.64
C SER A 79 -8.26 13.41 1.86
N PHE A 80 -7.81 12.28 1.31
CA PHE A 80 -8.65 11.35 0.56
C PHE A 80 -9.60 10.57 1.48
N SER A 81 -9.16 10.15 2.66
CA SER A 81 -10.04 9.53 3.66
C SER A 81 -11.13 10.49 4.15
N ILE A 82 -10.83 11.78 4.38
CA ILE A 82 -11.86 12.79 4.72
C ILE A 82 -12.82 12.99 3.56
N SER A 83 -12.31 13.11 2.33
CA SER A 83 -13.15 13.22 1.13
C SER A 83 -14.10 12.03 0.99
N ALA A 84 -13.59 10.81 1.25
CA ALA A 84 -14.39 9.61 1.33
C ALA A 84 -15.44 9.71 2.45
N LEU A 85 -15.08 10.09 3.68
CA LEU A 85 -16.02 10.19 4.79
C LEU A 85 -17.15 11.21 4.57
N LEU A 86 -16.88 12.30 3.86
CA LEU A 86 -17.86 13.36 3.55
C LEU A 86 -18.76 13.03 2.35
N ALA A 87 -18.37 12.06 1.52
CA ALA A 87 -19.12 11.71 0.33
C ALA A 87 -20.42 10.94 0.64
N ALA A 88 -21.41 11.11 -0.23
CA ALA A 88 -22.67 10.38 -0.13
C ALA A 88 -22.42 8.86 -0.13
N ARG A 89 -23.19 8.14 0.69
CA ARG A 89 -23.04 6.71 0.95
C ARG A 89 -22.96 5.90 -0.35
N GLY A 90 -21.92 5.07 -0.47
CA GLY A 90 -21.75 4.12 -1.56
C GLY A 90 -21.43 4.72 -2.93
N ARG A 91 -21.31 6.06 -3.05
CA ARG A 91 -20.99 6.75 -4.31
C ARG A 91 -19.67 6.25 -4.91
N TRP A 92 -18.68 5.99 -4.06
CA TRP A 92 -17.35 5.58 -4.49
C TRP A 92 -17.19 4.06 -4.66
N LEU A 93 -18.16 3.25 -4.22
CA LEU A 93 -18.10 1.79 -4.42
C LEU A 93 -18.13 1.41 -5.91
N PHE A 94 -18.75 2.24 -6.76
CA PHE A 94 -18.71 2.07 -8.21
C PHE A 94 -17.29 2.13 -8.79
N LEU A 95 -16.36 2.85 -8.13
CA LEU A 95 -14.98 2.92 -8.60
C LEU A 95 -14.23 1.59 -8.46
N GLY A 96 -14.69 0.66 -7.61
CA GLY A 96 -14.01 -0.62 -7.40
C GLY A 96 -13.75 -1.38 -8.70
N GLY A 97 -14.74 -1.45 -9.59
CA GLY A 97 -14.58 -2.08 -10.90
C GLY A 97 -13.57 -1.36 -11.80
N THR A 98 -13.56 -0.04 -11.79
CA THR A 98 -12.62 0.77 -12.57
C THR A 98 -11.18 0.67 -12.04
N LEU A 99 -11.00 0.71 -10.71
CA LEU A 99 -9.70 0.62 -10.05
C LEU A 99 -9.08 -0.76 -10.26
N MET A 100 -9.88 -1.84 -10.12
CA MET A 100 -9.41 -3.19 -10.39
C MET A 100 -9.01 -3.38 -11.87
N SER A 101 -9.76 -2.78 -12.79
CA SER A 101 -9.42 -2.80 -14.22
C SER A 101 -8.10 -2.06 -14.51
N MET A 102 -7.90 -0.90 -13.87
CA MET A 102 -6.65 -0.14 -13.99
C MET A 102 -5.46 -0.91 -13.41
N LEU A 103 -5.60 -1.57 -12.25
CA LEU A 103 -4.54 -2.42 -11.70
C LEU A 103 -4.16 -3.55 -12.66
N ASN A 104 -5.14 -4.23 -13.23
CA ASN A 104 -4.87 -5.31 -14.18
C ASN A 104 -4.18 -4.78 -15.45
N ALA A 105 -4.63 -3.64 -15.98
CA ALA A 105 -3.98 -2.99 -17.11
C ALA A 105 -2.52 -2.60 -16.76
N MET A 106 -2.28 -2.02 -15.58
CA MET A 106 -0.95 -1.69 -15.10
C MET A 106 -0.05 -2.91 -14.97
N PHE A 107 -0.60 -4.04 -14.51
CA PHE A 107 0.12 -5.31 -14.45
C PHE A 107 0.55 -5.78 -15.84
N LEU A 108 -0.34 -5.73 -16.83
CA LEU A 108 -0.03 -6.04 -18.22
C LEU A 108 1.02 -5.09 -18.80
N PHE A 109 0.91 -3.78 -18.54
CA PHE A 109 1.90 -2.79 -18.96
C PHE A 109 3.28 -3.03 -18.33
N SER A 110 3.33 -3.47 -17.08
CA SER A 110 4.60 -3.86 -16.42
C SER A 110 5.25 -5.04 -17.13
N PHE A 111 4.46 -6.04 -17.52
CA PHE A 111 4.94 -7.19 -18.29
C PHE A 111 5.48 -6.78 -19.68
N ILE A 112 4.76 -5.90 -20.37
CA ILE A 112 5.18 -5.33 -21.65
C ILE A 112 6.49 -4.53 -21.49
N ASN A 113 6.59 -3.74 -20.43
CA ASN A 113 7.78 -2.92 -20.15
C ASN A 113 9.03 -3.78 -19.85
N LEU A 114 8.88 -5.04 -19.41
CA LEU A 114 9.99 -5.96 -19.24
C LEU A 114 10.73 -6.24 -20.56
N PHE A 115 10.00 -6.27 -21.68
CA PHE A 115 10.57 -6.50 -23.01
C PHE A 115 11.04 -5.20 -23.69
N LEU A 116 10.29 -4.10 -23.53
CA LEU A 116 10.58 -2.83 -24.20
C LEU A 116 11.57 -1.93 -23.44
N ARG A 117 11.70 -2.11 -22.12
CA ARG A 117 12.60 -1.38 -21.22
C ARG A 117 12.59 0.15 -21.43
N SER A 118 11.40 0.73 -21.59
CA SER A 118 11.26 2.16 -21.88
C SER A 118 11.18 2.99 -20.60
N THR A 119 11.98 4.05 -20.51
CA THR A 119 11.99 4.99 -19.39
C THR A 119 10.68 5.76 -19.27
N PHE A 120 10.05 6.08 -20.40
CA PHE A 120 8.75 6.77 -20.43
C PHE A 120 7.63 5.92 -19.84
N LEU A 121 7.57 4.63 -20.21
CA LEU A 121 6.57 3.70 -19.66
C LEU A 121 6.75 3.51 -18.16
N TYR A 122 7.99 3.48 -17.68
CA TYR A 122 8.28 3.39 -16.26
C TYR A 122 7.81 4.63 -15.47
N GLN A 123 8.05 5.84 -15.99
CA GLN A 123 7.54 7.07 -15.37
C GLN A 123 6.01 7.10 -15.37
N ALA A 124 5.37 6.78 -16.50
CA ALA A 124 3.91 6.71 -16.59
C ALA A 124 3.34 5.71 -15.58
N HIS A 125 3.96 4.53 -15.44
CA HIS A 125 3.55 3.51 -14.48
C HIS A 125 3.61 4.02 -13.03
N LEU A 126 4.62 4.81 -12.66
CA LEU A 126 4.74 5.36 -11.31
C LEU A 126 3.66 6.40 -10.98
N TYR A 127 3.41 7.35 -11.89
CA TYR A 127 2.40 8.38 -11.66
C TYR A 127 0.97 7.82 -11.72
N VAL A 128 0.69 6.93 -12.67
CA VAL A 128 -0.60 6.23 -12.75
C VAL A 128 -0.78 5.32 -11.53
N GLY A 129 0.28 4.65 -11.06
CA GLY A 129 0.23 3.82 -9.86
C GLY A 129 -0.11 4.61 -8.60
N LEU A 130 0.52 5.77 -8.43
CA LEU A 130 0.17 6.68 -7.33
C LEU A 130 -1.31 7.10 -7.42
N PHE A 131 -1.78 7.49 -8.60
CA PHE A 131 -3.19 7.87 -8.81
C PHE A 131 -4.16 6.74 -8.45
N VAL A 132 -3.86 5.52 -8.90
CA VAL A 132 -4.68 4.34 -8.63
C VAL A 132 -4.72 4.03 -7.14
N ILE A 133 -3.58 4.07 -6.43
CA ILE A 133 -3.55 3.82 -4.98
C ILE A 133 -4.29 4.92 -4.21
N CYS A 134 -4.17 6.20 -4.60
CA CYS A 134 -4.99 7.26 -4.02
C CYS A 134 -6.50 6.97 -4.20
N GLY A 135 -6.88 6.41 -5.36
CA GLY A 135 -8.24 5.92 -5.59
C GLY A 135 -8.65 4.76 -4.68
N PHE A 136 -7.73 3.82 -4.40
CA PHE A 136 -7.95 2.76 -3.42
C PHE A 136 -8.18 3.32 -2.01
N VAL A 137 -7.44 4.34 -1.57
CA VAL A 137 -7.68 4.97 -0.26
C VAL A 137 -9.14 5.44 -0.12
N ILE A 138 -9.69 6.07 -1.17
CA ILE A 138 -11.10 6.52 -1.18
C ILE A 138 -12.04 5.31 -1.14
N TYR A 139 -11.79 4.33 -2.02
CA TYR A 139 -12.61 3.13 -2.17
C TYR A 139 -12.65 2.29 -0.90
N ASP A 140 -11.50 1.98 -0.31
CA ASP A 140 -11.37 1.17 0.91
C ASP A 140 -11.96 1.89 2.12
N THR A 141 -11.75 3.21 2.25
CA THR A 141 -12.41 4.00 3.30
C THR A 141 -13.94 3.90 3.18
N GLN A 142 -14.49 4.01 1.97
CA GLN A 142 -15.93 3.89 1.73
C GLN A 142 -16.47 2.48 1.93
N LEU A 143 -15.71 1.47 1.53
CA LEU A 143 -16.04 0.07 1.69
C LEU A 143 -16.04 -0.34 3.17
N ILE A 144 -15.13 0.22 3.99
CA ILE A 144 -15.13 0.06 5.45
C ILE A 144 -16.39 0.67 6.07
N ILE A 145 -16.80 1.87 5.64
CA ILE A 145 -18.04 2.51 6.12
C ILE A 145 -19.24 1.63 5.79
N GLU A 146 -19.33 1.10 4.57
CA GLU A 146 -20.44 0.24 4.15
C GLU A 146 -20.45 -1.10 4.92
N LYS A 147 -19.30 -1.75 5.06
CA LYS A 147 -19.14 -2.97 5.88
C LYS A 147 -19.62 -2.74 7.32
N TYR A 148 -19.30 -1.59 7.90
CA TYR A 148 -19.76 -1.23 9.24
C TYR A 148 -21.28 -1.10 9.33
N HIS A 149 -21.92 -0.48 8.33
CA HIS A 149 -23.39 -0.37 8.28
C HIS A 149 -24.09 -1.72 8.12
N ILE A 150 -23.47 -2.66 7.41
CA ILE A 150 -23.96 -4.05 7.24
C ILE A 150 -23.75 -4.89 8.52
N GLY A 151 -23.10 -4.32 9.55
CA GLY A 151 -22.90 -4.94 10.86
C GLY A 151 -21.55 -5.63 11.04
N SER A 152 -20.64 -5.53 10.07
CA SER A 152 -19.26 -6.02 10.22
C SER A 152 -18.45 -5.04 11.06
N ARG A 153 -18.02 -5.49 12.26
CA ARG A 153 -17.22 -4.69 13.19
C ARG A 153 -15.75 -5.12 13.25
N ASP A 154 -15.27 -5.80 12.20
CA ASP A 154 -13.91 -6.31 12.12
C ASP A 154 -12.89 -5.19 11.83
N PHE A 155 -12.64 -4.37 12.85
CA PHE A 155 -11.72 -3.23 12.76
C PHE A 155 -10.28 -3.65 12.45
N ILE A 156 -9.90 -4.90 12.74
CA ILE A 156 -8.56 -5.42 12.47
C ILE A 156 -8.35 -5.55 10.96
N MET A 157 -9.31 -6.16 10.25
CA MET A 157 -9.25 -6.24 8.78
C MET A 157 -9.33 -4.87 8.14
N HIS A 158 -10.23 -4.01 8.62
CA HIS A 158 -10.35 -2.65 8.12
C HIS A 158 -9.04 -1.84 8.30
N SER A 159 -8.32 -2.06 9.41
CA SER A 159 -7.03 -1.41 9.65
C SER A 159 -5.93 -1.98 8.75
N LEU A 160 -5.97 -3.28 8.44
CA LEU A 160 -5.03 -3.91 7.52
C LEU A 160 -5.18 -3.36 6.09
N ASP A 161 -6.42 -3.28 5.59
CA ASP A 161 -6.73 -2.73 4.26
C ASP A 161 -6.14 -1.32 4.11
N LEU A 162 -6.47 -0.43 5.06
CA LEU A 162 -5.95 0.94 5.10
C LEU A 162 -4.43 1.03 5.27
N PHE A 163 -3.82 0.09 6.00
CA PHE A 163 -2.37 0.05 6.17
C PHE A 163 -1.66 -0.30 4.86
N ILE A 164 -2.19 -1.25 4.09
CA ILE A 164 -1.64 -1.63 2.78
C ILE A 164 -1.68 -0.44 1.83
N ASP A 165 -2.81 0.27 1.80
CA ASP A 165 -2.98 1.51 1.04
C ASP A 165 -1.96 2.58 1.43
N PHE A 166 -1.81 2.84 2.73
CA PHE A 166 -0.86 3.81 3.25
C PHE A 166 0.59 3.49 2.84
N VAL A 167 1.02 2.24 3.01
CA VAL A 167 2.35 1.77 2.59
C VAL A 167 2.51 1.87 1.07
N GLY A 168 1.45 1.60 0.32
CA GLY A 168 1.41 1.75 -1.13
C GLY A 168 1.70 3.18 -1.59
N VAL A 169 1.02 4.17 -1.01
CA VAL A 169 1.24 5.60 -1.28
C VAL A 169 2.66 6.00 -0.89
N PHE A 170 3.12 5.60 0.29
CA PHE A 170 4.45 5.92 0.79
C PHE A 170 5.55 5.42 -0.15
N ARG A 171 5.46 4.16 -0.59
CA ARG A 171 6.42 3.58 -1.53
C ARG A 171 6.46 4.34 -2.86
N HIS A 172 5.31 4.73 -3.41
CA HIS A 172 5.26 5.48 -4.66
C HIS A 172 5.85 6.88 -4.50
N LEU A 173 5.51 7.60 -3.43
CA LEU A 173 6.06 8.92 -3.15
C LEU A 173 7.58 8.88 -2.92
N LEU A 174 8.09 7.87 -2.21
CA LEU A 174 9.53 7.68 -2.05
C LEU A 174 10.24 7.55 -3.40
N VAL A 175 9.75 6.70 -4.29
CA VAL A 175 10.37 6.49 -5.61
C VAL A 175 10.30 7.75 -6.47
N ILE A 176 9.15 8.44 -6.48
CA ILE A 176 8.95 9.67 -7.26
C ILE A 176 9.88 10.79 -6.79
N LEU A 177 9.96 11.03 -5.48
CA LEU A 177 10.84 12.05 -4.91
C LEU A 177 12.32 11.74 -5.18
N THR A 178 12.70 10.47 -5.06
CA THR A 178 14.07 10.01 -5.33
C THR A 178 14.46 10.24 -6.79
N GLN A 179 13.57 9.94 -7.74
CA GLN A 179 13.82 10.21 -9.16
C GLN A 179 13.98 11.70 -9.44
N LYS A 180 13.15 12.53 -8.80
CA LYS A 180 13.21 13.98 -8.98
C LYS A 180 14.54 14.56 -8.52
N VAL A 181 15.05 14.13 -7.37
CA VAL A 181 16.35 14.58 -6.85
C VAL A 181 17.50 14.08 -7.74
N ASN A 182 17.45 12.83 -8.20
CA ASN A 182 18.51 12.26 -9.05
C ASN A 182 18.51 12.79 -10.49
N SER A 183 17.44 13.48 -10.91
CA SER A 183 17.33 14.14 -12.23
C SER A 183 17.80 15.61 -12.25
N LEU A 184 18.18 16.15 -11.08
CA LEU A 184 18.77 17.47 -10.90
C LEU A 184 20.29 17.36 -10.79
#